data_AF-A0A2M9CKP4-F1
#
_entry.id   AF-A0A2M9CKP4-F1
#
_cell.length_a   1.000
_cell.length_b   1.000
_cell.length_c   1.000
_cell.angle_alpha   90.00
_cell.angle_beta   90.00
_cell.angle_gamma   90.00
#
_symmetry.space_group_name_H-M   'P 1'
#
loop_
_entity.id
_entity.type
_entity.pdbx_description
1 polymer ?
#
loop_
_entity_poly.entity_id
_entity_poly.type
_entity_poly.pdbx_seq_one_letter_code
_entity_poly.pdbx_strand_id
1 'polypeptide(L)'
;MSDDRPPVPRYGEYADPETMRAATGAPVPPAHATPVAPVTPARAPRTTDVVITSVLLTLGLLVTLFTLVSLPALPQSMHQVAEVYGVEDYEAGPGVGAVQWVVGVSHVVLFLAAVAIAVPLLARRRLAFWVPLSAGIIAALIYWGAHMALFFSDERLLDALTRV
;
A
#
# COMPACT_ATOMS: atom_id res chain seq x y z
N MET A 1 35.95 -92.56 -9.62
CA MET A 1 36.08 -91.62 -10.76
C MET A 1 34.89 -90.69 -10.68
N SER A 2 35.06 -89.60 -9.92
CA SER A 2 34.05 -88.56 -9.68
C SER A 2 33.99 -87.66 -10.92
N ASP A 3 32.78 -87.38 -11.39
CA ASP A 3 32.48 -86.62 -12.60
C ASP A 3 32.65 -85.11 -12.31
N ASP A 4 33.81 -84.57 -12.67
CA ASP A 4 34.23 -83.19 -12.37
C ASP A 4 33.81 -82.23 -13.51
N ARG A 5 32.50 -82.13 -13.75
CA ARG A 5 31.95 -81.22 -14.77
C ARG A 5 31.56 -79.88 -14.13
N PRO A 6 32.02 -78.74 -14.68
CA PRO A 6 31.58 -77.43 -14.20
C PRO A 6 30.05 -77.28 -14.34
N PRO A 7 29.39 -76.57 -13.41
CA PRO A 7 27.95 -76.38 -13.43
C PRO A 7 27.50 -75.72 -14.73
N VAL A 8 26.45 -76.26 -15.35
CA VAL A 8 25.92 -75.74 -16.61
C VAL A 8 25.20 -74.41 -16.33
N PRO A 9 25.65 -73.29 -16.93
CA PRO A 9 25.08 -71.97 -16.66
C PRO A 9 23.62 -71.88 -17.16
N ARG A 10 22.78 -71.19 -16.40
CA ARG A 10 21.33 -71.10 -16.66
C ARG A 10 21.05 -70.02 -17.72
N TYR A 11 20.04 -70.24 -18.57
CA TYR A 11 19.71 -69.28 -19.64
C TYR A 11 19.45 -67.88 -19.06
N GLY A 12 20.27 -66.89 -19.48
CA GLY A 12 20.24 -65.51 -18.97
C GLY A 12 21.45 -65.10 -18.12
N GLU A 13 22.33 -66.03 -17.73
CA GLU A 13 23.45 -65.75 -16.82
C GLU A 13 24.63 -64.98 -17.46
N TYR A 14 24.71 -64.93 -18.80
CA TYR A 14 25.75 -64.17 -19.53
C TYR A 14 25.22 -63.00 -20.37
N ALA A 15 23.93 -62.69 -20.28
CA ALA A 15 23.35 -61.58 -21.03
C ALA A 15 23.22 -60.36 -20.10
N ASP A 16 24.31 -59.61 -19.96
CA ASP A 16 24.23 -58.28 -19.37
C ASP A 16 23.27 -57.40 -20.23
N PRO A 17 22.20 -56.83 -19.64
CA PRO A 17 21.19 -56.10 -20.39
C PRO A 17 21.72 -54.87 -21.13
N GLU A 18 22.85 -54.31 -20.69
CA GLU A 18 23.50 -53.19 -21.37
C GLU A 18 24.28 -53.67 -22.61
N THR A 19 24.99 -54.78 -22.49
CA THR A 19 25.71 -55.42 -23.60
C THR A 19 24.76 -55.85 -24.72
N MET A 20 23.58 -56.37 -24.38
CA MET A 20 22.54 -56.76 -25.34
C MET A 20 21.92 -55.55 -26.06
N ARG A 21 21.73 -54.43 -25.35
CA ARG A 21 21.22 -53.17 -25.93
C ARG A 21 22.22 -52.54 -26.90
N ALA A 22 23.51 -52.57 -26.57
CA ALA A 22 24.58 -52.10 -27.45
C ALA A 22 24.67 -52.93 -28.74
N ALA A 23 24.52 -54.26 -28.66
CA ALA A 23 24.54 -55.14 -29.82
C ALA A 23 23.32 -55.01 -30.73
N THR A 24 22.16 -54.63 -30.17
CA THR A 24 20.89 -54.50 -30.92
C THR A 24 20.70 -53.09 -31.53
N GLY A 25 21.64 -52.16 -31.29
CA GLY A 25 21.57 -50.78 -31.81
C GLY A 25 20.35 -50.00 -31.31
N ALA A 26 19.81 -50.36 -30.14
CA ALA A 26 18.60 -49.74 -29.61
C ALA A 26 18.87 -48.25 -29.30
N PRO A 27 17.98 -47.31 -29.69
CA PRO A 27 18.16 -45.89 -29.41
C PRO A 27 18.29 -45.63 -27.91
N VAL A 28 19.30 -44.86 -27.50
CA VAL A 28 19.42 -44.37 -26.13
C VAL A 28 18.18 -43.51 -25.84
N PRO A 29 17.43 -43.76 -24.74
CA PRO A 29 16.29 -42.92 -24.39
C PRO A 29 16.77 -41.47 -24.27
N PRO A 30 16.08 -40.49 -24.86
CA PRO A 30 16.46 -39.09 -24.68
C PRO A 30 16.47 -38.79 -23.19
N ALA A 31 17.60 -38.28 -22.70
CA ALA A 31 17.72 -37.75 -21.35
C ALA A 31 16.56 -36.75 -21.18
N HIS A 32 15.61 -37.08 -20.30
CA HIS A 32 14.48 -36.22 -20.05
C HIS A 32 15.03 -34.91 -19.50
N ALA A 33 14.93 -33.84 -20.29
CA ALA A 33 15.15 -32.49 -19.80
C ALA A 33 14.20 -32.31 -18.61
N THR A 34 14.77 -32.22 -17.41
CA THR A 34 14.01 -31.91 -16.20
C THR A 34 13.27 -30.60 -16.46
N PRO A 35 11.94 -30.54 -16.29
CA PRO A 35 11.20 -29.30 -16.44
C PRO A 35 11.79 -28.27 -15.47
N VAL A 36 12.34 -27.18 -16.01
CA VAL A 36 12.73 -26.04 -15.19
C VAL A 36 11.45 -25.51 -14.57
N ALA A 37 11.29 -25.72 -13.26
CA ALA A 37 10.15 -25.19 -12.54
C ALA A 37 10.11 -23.66 -12.74
N PRO A 38 8.93 -23.08 -13.04
CA PRO A 38 8.83 -21.63 -13.20
C PRO A 38 9.30 -20.96 -11.91
N VAL A 39 10.34 -20.13 -12.02
CA VAL A 39 10.82 -19.29 -10.93
C VAL A 39 9.67 -18.36 -10.56
N THR A 40 8.96 -18.68 -9.48
CA THR A 40 7.93 -17.80 -8.97
C THR A 40 8.65 -16.54 -8.49
N PRO A 41 8.28 -15.33 -8.94
CA PRO A 41 8.96 -14.12 -8.51
C PRO A 41 8.95 -14.07 -6.98
N ALA A 42 10.14 -13.93 -6.38
CA ALA A 42 10.29 -13.84 -4.94
C ALA A 42 9.40 -12.70 -4.44
N ARG A 43 8.32 -13.07 -3.73
CA ARG A 43 7.36 -12.11 -3.21
C ARG A 43 8.11 -11.14 -2.30
N ALA A 44 8.05 -9.85 -2.63
CA ALA A 44 8.75 -8.79 -1.89
C ALA A 44 8.61 -9.00 -0.37
N PRO A 45 9.67 -8.75 0.41
CA PRO A 45 9.68 -9.06 1.83
C PRO A 45 8.53 -8.31 2.51
N ARG A 46 7.64 -9.09 3.15
CA ARG A 46 6.39 -8.59 3.76
C ARG A 46 6.60 -7.56 4.86
N THR A 47 7.84 -7.41 5.35
CA THR A 47 8.25 -6.38 6.29
C THR A 47 8.12 -4.97 5.72
N THR A 48 8.38 -4.76 4.43
CA THR A 48 8.28 -3.44 3.81
C THR A 48 6.85 -2.90 3.83
N ASP A 49 5.86 -3.74 3.53
CA ASP A 49 4.44 -3.34 3.55
C ASP A 49 3.94 -2.99 4.96
N VAL A 50 4.38 -3.74 5.99
CA VAL A 50 4.06 -3.45 7.39
C VAL A 50 4.69 -2.14 7.84
N VAL A 51 5.95 -1.89 7.47
CA VAL A 51 6.65 -0.64 7.80
C VAL A 51 5.96 0.54 7.12
N ILE A 52 5.69 0.45 5.81
CA ILE A 52 5.02 1.51 5.05
C ILE A 52 3.63 1.80 5.65
N THR A 53 2.81 0.77 5.86
CA THR A 53 1.46 0.95 6.42
C THR A 53 1.51 1.59 7.81
N SER A 54 2.44 1.15 8.67
CA SER A 54 2.63 1.72 10.01
C SER A 54 3.05 3.19 9.96
N VAL A 55 3.99 3.55 9.07
CA VAL A 55 4.41 4.93 8.86
C VAL A 55 3.27 5.80 8.37
N LEU A 56 2.48 5.33 7.40
CA LEU A 56 1.31 6.07 6.90
C LEU A 56 0.25 6.27 7.97
N LEU A 57 -0.02 5.27 8.81
CA LEU A 57 -0.98 5.41 9.91
C LEU A 57 -0.48 6.39 10.98
N THR A 58 0.80 6.33 11.35
CA THR A 58 1.38 7.30 12.30
C THR A 58 1.34 8.72 11.73
N LEU A 59 1.70 8.88 10.45
CA LEU A 59 1.62 10.17 9.76
C LEU A 59 0.16 10.66 9.69
N GLY A 60 -0.78 9.78 9.32
CA GLY A 60 -2.20 10.10 9.26
C GLY A 60 -2.77 10.51 10.62
N LEU A 61 -2.34 9.86 11.70
CA LEU A 61 -2.70 10.24 13.06
C LEU A 61 -2.17 11.63 13.39
N LEU A 62 -0.88 11.87 13.13
CA LEU A 62 -0.24 13.16 13.41
C LEU A 62 -0.93 14.29 12.65
N VAL A 63 -1.21 14.10 11.36
CA VAL A 63 -1.94 15.06 10.53
C VAL A 63 -3.34 15.29 11.10
N THR A 64 -4.08 14.24 11.44
CA THR A 64 -5.43 14.36 12.00
C THR A 64 -5.44 15.16 13.30
N LEU A 65 -4.51 14.86 14.22
CA LEU A 65 -4.38 15.57 15.49
C LEU A 65 -3.98 17.03 15.27
N PHE A 66 -2.99 17.26 14.41
CA PHE A 66 -2.54 18.60 14.05
C PHE A 66 -3.71 19.42 13.48
N THR A 67 -4.43 18.88 12.50
CA THR A 67 -5.63 19.51 11.94
C THR A 67 -6.63 19.86 13.04
N LEU A 68 -6.95 18.93 13.93
CA LEU A 68 -7.94 19.15 14.98
C LEU A 68 -7.56 20.28 15.95
N VAL A 69 -6.28 20.39 16.30
CA VAL A 69 -5.74 21.47 17.14
C VAL A 69 -5.66 22.80 16.37
N SER A 70 -5.48 22.76 15.06
CA SER A 70 -5.34 23.95 14.20
C SER A 70 -6.68 24.61 13.88
N LEU A 71 -7.77 23.84 13.79
CA LEU A 71 -9.08 24.34 13.35
C LEU A 71 -9.62 25.52 14.17
N PRO A 72 -9.52 25.55 15.52
CA PRO A 72 -9.97 26.70 16.30
C PRO A 72 -9.18 27.98 16.04
N ALA A 73 -7.96 27.90 15.51
CA ALA A 73 -7.13 29.07 15.17
C ALA A 73 -7.52 29.70 13.82
N LEU A 74 -8.39 29.06 13.03
CA LEU A 74 -8.78 29.53 11.70
C LEU A 74 -9.33 30.98 11.67
N PRO A 75 -10.24 31.41 12.56
CA PRO A 75 -10.71 32.80 12.58
C PRO A 75 -9.57 33.80 12.79
N GLN A 76 -8.65 33.47 13.70
CA GLN A 76 -7.49 34.31 14.00
C GLN A 76 -6.53 34.40 12.80
N SER A 77 -6.29 33.29 12.11
CA SER A 77 -5.49 33.30 10.88
C SER A 77 -6.12 34.15 9.78
N MET A 78 -7.44 34.12 9.62
CA MET A 78 -8.13 34.98 8.66
C MET A 78 -8.02 36.46 9.04
N HIS A 79 -8.17 36.80 10.33
CA HIS A 79 -8.00 38.16 10.82
C HIS A 79 -6.58 38.70 10.57
N GLN A 80 -5.55 37.89 10.83
CA GLN A 80 -4.16 38.25 10.52
C GLN A 80 -3.94 38.52 9.03
N VAL A 81 -4.52 37.69 8.16
CA VAL A 81 -4.46 37.91 6.70
C VAL A 81 -5.18 39.20 6.33
N ALA A 82 -6.37 39.44 6.86
CA ALA A 82 -7.15 40.64 6.59
C ALA A 82 -6.42 41.92 7.04
N GLU A 83 -5.76 41.91 8.19
CA GLU A 83 -4.93 43.00 8.71
C GLU A 83 -3.76 43.31 7.77
N VAL A 84 -3.08 42.29 7.23
CA VAL A 84 -2.01 42.45 6.23
C VAL A 84 -2.52 43.16 4.96
N TYR A 85 -3.78 42.98 4.60
CA TYR A 85 -4.43 43.64 3.45
C TYR A 85 -5.16 44.94 3.81
N GLY A 86 -4.99 45.45 5.04
CA GLY A 86 -5.56 46.73 5.46
C GLY A 86 -7.07 46.69 5.71
N VAL A 87 -7.64 45.53 5.98
CA VAL A 87 -9.05 45.37 6.34
C VAL A 87 -9.21 45.54 7.86
N GLU A 88 -9.64 46.72 8.26
CA GLU A 88 -9.98 47.01 9.66
C GLU A 88 -11.30 46.32 10.06
N ASP A 89 -11.41 45.95 11.34
CA ASP A 89 -12.60 45.31 11.94
C ASP A 89 -13.10 44.08 11.16
N TYR A 90 -12.16 43.26 10.69
CA TYR A 90 -12.49 42.00 10.05
C TYR A 90 -13.04 41.00 11.06
N GLU A 91 -14.28 40.56 10.83
CA GLU A 91 -14.89 39.43 11.49
C GLU A 91 -15.04 38.27 10.50
N ALA A 92 -14.67 37.07 10.95
CA ALA A 92 -14.68 35.91 10.09
C ALA A 92 -16.12 35.49 9.73
N GLY A 93 -16.36 35.20 8.45
CA GLY A 93 -17.70 34.89 7.95
C GLY A 93 -18.37 33.67 8.61
N PRO A 94 -19.71 33.52 8.48
CA PRO A 94 -20.47 32.44 9.10
C PRO A 94 -20.06 31.04 8.62
N GLY A 95 -19.39 30.93 7.46
CA GLY A 95 -18.92 29.66 6.90
C GLY A 95 -17.77 28.99 7.67
N VAL A 96 -17.05 29.73 8.53
CA VAL A 96 -15.88 29.22 9.25
C VAL A 96 -16.24 28.02 10.14
N GLY A 97 -17.32 28.13 10.91
CA GLY A 97 -17.77 27.05 11.78
C GLY A 97 -18.14 25.78 11.00
N ALA A 98 -18.76 25.95 9.83
CA ALA A 98 -19.08 24.82 8.95
C ALA A 98 -17.81 24.12 8.44
N VAL A 99 -16.78 24.89 8.02
CA VAL A 99 -15.49 24.32 7.61
C VAL A 99 -14.81 23.59 8.76
N GLN A 100 -14.80 24.15 9.96
CA GLN A 100 -14.25 23.49 11.15
C GLN A 100 -14.90 22.12 11.38
N TRP A 101 -16.22 22.04 11.33
CA TRP A 101 -16.94 20.78 11.49
C TRP A 101 -16.68 19.79 10.35
N VAL A 102 -16.80 20.24 9.09
CA VAL A 102 -16.60 19.38 7.91
C VAL A 102 -15.18 18.80 7.89
N VAL A 103 -14.17 19.64 8.09
CA VAL A 103 -12.77 19.21 8.08
C VAL A 103 -12.48 18.33 9.30
N GLY A 104 -12.89 18.73 10.50
CA GLY A 104 -12.64 17.99 11.73
C GLY A 104 -13.26 16.58 11.69
N VAL A 105 -14.56 16.49 11.40
CA VAL A 105 -15.29 15.21 11.36
C VAL A 105 -14.76 14.31 10.25
N SER A 106 -14.54 14.85 9.04
CA SER A 106 -14.04 14.04 7.92
C SER A 106 -12.67 13.44 8.21
N HIS A 107 -11.74 14.20 8.80
CA HIS A 107 -10.40 13.69 9.11
C HIS A 107 -10.44 12.60 10.17
N VAL A 108 -11.23 12.78 11.23
CA VAL A 108 -11.41 11.76 12.26
C VAL A 108 -12.04 10.49 11.66
N VAL A 109 -13.12 10.62 10.90
CA VAL A 109 -13.82 9.48 10.30
C VAL A 109 -12.94 8.74 9.29
N LEU A 110 -12.25 9.46 8.40
CA LEU A 110 -11.36 8.86 7.41
C LEU A 110 -10.17 8.17 8.06
N PHE A 111 -9.59 8.76 9.11
CA PHE A 111 -8.51 8.14 9.85
C PHE A 111 -8.97 6.87 10.57
N LEU A 112 -10.11 6.91 11.28
CA LEU A 112 -10.66 5.73 11.94
C LEU A 112 -11.02 4.63 10.94
N ALA A 113 -11.61 4.97 9.80
CA ALA A 113 -11.89 4.03 8.73
C ALA A 113 -10.60 3.41 8.17
N ALA A 114 -9.56 4.23 7.95
CA ALA A 114 -8.26 3.75 7.50
C ALA A 114 -7.64 2.75 8.48
N VAL A 115 -7.65 3.05 9.79
CA VAL A 115 -7.18 2.14 10.84
C VAL A 115 -8.01 0.86 10.88
N ALA A 116 -9.35 0.98 10.89
CA ALA A 116 -10.28 -0.13 10.98
C ALA A 116 -10.16 -1.10 9.80
N ILE A 117 -9.78 -0.62 8.62
CA ILE A 117 -9.56 -1.45 7.43
C ILE A 117 -8.10 -1.96 7.40
N ALA A 118 -7.11 -1.11 7.62
CA ALA A 118 -5.70 -1.48 7.48
C ALA A 118 -5.25 -2.54 8.50
N VAL A 119 -5.70 -2.45 9.76
CA VAL A 119 -5.29 -3.38 10.83
C VAL A 119 -5.71 -4.83 10.54
N PRO A 120 -6.99 -5.13 10.19
CA PRO A 120 -7.37 -6.48 9.77
C PRO A 120 -6.65 -6.98 8.52
N LEU A 121 -6.33 -6.10 7.56
CA LEU A 121 -5.58 -6.47 6.36
C LEU A 121 -4.14 -6.91 6.71
N LEU A 122 -3.48 -6.17 7.61
CA LEU A 122 -2.16 -6.52 8.15
C LEU A 122 -2.20 -7.87 8.90
N ALA A 123 -3.20 -8.08 9.74
CA ALA A 123 -3.39 -9.34 10.47
C ALA A 123 -3.57 -10.53 9.52
N ARG A 124 -4.23 -10.31 8.37
CA ARG A 124 -4.43 -11.30 7.31
C ARG A 124 -3.25 -11.40 6.33
N ARG A 125 -2.12 -10.72 6.58
CA ARG A 125 -0.94 -10.69 5.72
C ARG A 125 -1.23 -10.26 4.28
N ARG A 126 -2.23 -9.38 4.08
CA ARG A 126 -2.53 -8.73 2.81
C ARG A 126 -1.87 -7.36 2.78
N LEU A 127 -1.52 -6.92 1.57
CA LEU A 127 -1.04 -5.56 1.34
C LEU A 127 -2.10 -4.57 1.86
N ALA A 128 -1.71 -3.62 2.69
CA ALA A 128 -2.66 -2.69 3.32
C ALA A 128 -2.34 -1.22 3.03
N PHE A 129 -1.16 -0.93 2.49
CA PHE A 129 -0.64 0.43 2.37
C PHE A 129 -1.52 1.39 1.55
N TRP A 130 -2.27 0.89 0.55
CA TRP A 130 -3.14 1.74 -0.28
C TRP A 130 -4.31 2.33 0.50
N VAL A 131 -4.74 1.67 1.57
CA VAL A 131 -5.89 2.09 2.38
C VAL A 131 -5.61 3.42 3.10
N PRO A 132 -4.58 3.53 3.97
CA PRO A 132 -4.27 4.79 4.61
C PRO A 132 -3.80 5.85 3.62
N LEU A 133 -3.14 5.46 2.51
CA LEU A 133 -2.76 6.41 1.46
C LEU A 133 -3.99 7.07 0.82
N SER A 134 -4.98 6.27 0.44
CA SER A 134 -6.21 6.79 -0.20
C SER A 134 -7.01 7.64 0.76
N ALA A 135 -7.15 7.21 2.03
CA ALA A 135 -7.82 8.01 3.05
C ALA A 135 -7.13 9.35 3.28
N GLY A 136 -5.79 9.38 3.32
CA GLY A 136 -5.01 10.61 3.42
C GLY A 136 -5.21 11.56 2.23
N ILE A 137 -5.24 11.03 1.01
CA ILE A 137 -5.51 11.82 -0.21
C ILE A 137 -6.91 12.43 -0.15
N ILE A 138 -7.93 11.64 0.20
CA ILE A 138 -9.31 12.13 0.33
C ILE A 138 -9.40 13.21 1.41
N ALA A 139 -8.77 13.00 2.56
CA ALA A 139 -8.74 13.99 3.64
C ALA A 139 -8.08 15.30 3.19
N ALA A 140 -6.95 15.23 2.47
CA ALA A 140 -6.29 16.41 1.92
C ALA A 140 -7.16 17.17 0.91
N LEU A 141 -7.88 16.46 0.03
CA LEU A 141 -8.83 17.08 -0.91
C LEU A 141 -9.97 17.78 -0.18
N ILE A 142 -10.53 17.17 0.86
CA ILE A 142 -11.57 17.80 1.69
C ILE A 142 -11.01 19.03 2.40
N TYR A 143 -9.81 18.93 2.97
CA TYR A 143 -9.16 20.04 3.66
C TYR A 143 -9.00 21.25 2.73
N TRP A 144 -8.34 21.07 1.60
CA TRP A 144 -8.10 22.16 0.64
C TRP A 144 -9.40 22.66 0.01
N GLY A 145 -10.30 21.75 -0.39
CA GLY A 145 -11.58 22.11 -0.98
C GLY A 145 -12.45 22.95 -0.04
N ALA A 146 -12.54 22.57 1.24
CA ALA A 146 -13.31 23.32 2.22
C ALA A 146 -12.73 24.72 2.50
N HIS A 147 -11.40 24.84 2.60
CA HIS A 147 -10.75 26.14 2.80
C HIS A 147 -10.85 27.04 1.55
N MET A 148 -10.73 26.49 0.35
CA MET A 148 -10.96 27.24 -0.89
C MET A 148 -12.41 27.72 -0.98
N ALA A 149 -13.38 26.85 -0.67
CA ALA A 149 -14.79 27.24 -0.66
C ALA A 149 -15.06 28.37 0.35
N LEU A 150 -14.45 28.31 1.53
CA LEU A 150 -14.54 29.37 2.54
C LEU A 150 -13.96 30.69 2.01
N PHE A 151 -12.77 30.64 1.45
CA PHE A 151 -12.10 31.81 0.88
C PHE A 151 -12.94 32.46 -0.22
N PHE A 152 -13.49 31.67 -1.15
CA PHE A 152 -14.35 32.19 -2.22
C PHE A 152 -15.73 32.65 -1.75
N SER A 153 -16.18 32.20 -0.57
CA SER A 153 -17.43 32.65 0.04
C SER A 153 -17.29 33.96 0.82
N ASP A 154 -16.06 34.41 1.09
CA ASP A 154 -15.80 35.62 1.86
C ASP A 154 -15.67 36.84 0.95
N GLU A 155 -16.80 37.50 0.71
CA GLU A 155 -16.87 38.68 -0.17
C GLU A 155 -15.98 39.83 0.34
N ARG A 156 -15.87 40.03 1.66
CA ARG A 156 -15.07 41.13 2.24
C ARG A 156 -13.58 40.94 1.94
N LEU A 157 -13.11 39.71 2.07
CA LEU A 157 -11.72 39.36 1.82
C LEU A 157 -11.39 39.41 0.32
N LEU A 158 -12.31 38.98 -0.55
CA LEU A 158 -12.16 39.12 -2.00
C LEU A 158 -12.15 40.58 -2.45
N ASP A 159 -13.03 41.41 -1.89
CA ASP A 159 -13.07 42.85 -2.15
C ASP A 159 -11.74 43.52 -1.80
N ALA A 160 -11.15 43.17 -0.64
CA ALA A 160 -9.87 43.72 -0.23
C ALA A 160 -8.74 43.36 -1.20
N LEU A 161 -8.69 42.13 -1.68
CA LEU A 161 -7.67 41.64 -2.60
C LEU A 161 -7.75 42.29 -4.00
N THR A 162 -8.95 42.67 -4.44
CA THR A 162 -9.15 43.32 -5.74
C THR A 162 -8.88 44.82 -5.75
N ARG A 163 -8.73 45.44 -4.57
CA ARG A 163 -8.45 46.88 -4.40
C ARG A 163 -6.96 47.22 -4.30
N VAL A 164 -6.09 46.21 -4.22
CA VAL A 164 -4.62 46.33 -4.29
C VAL A 164 -4.17 46.41 -5.74
#